data_AF-A0A7S0B261-F1
#
_entry.id   AF-A0A7S0B261-F1
#
_cell.length_a   1.000
_cell.length_b   1.000
_cell.length_c   1.000
_cell.angle_alpha   90.00
_cell.angle_beta   90.00
_cell.angle_gamma   90.00
#
_symmetry.space_group_name_H-M   'P 1'
#
loop_
_entity.id
_entity.type
_entity.pdbx_description
1 polymer ?
#
loop_
_entity_poly.entity_id
_entity_poly.type
_entity_poly.pdbx_seq_one_letter_code
_entity_poly.pdbx_strand_id
1 'polypeptide(L)'
;VKAVTTGKSDDGKASVTQLRTNRGIIDVPKGAQVLNAAGAWVPHSMALMGVYAPIYPLKGYAMSVSAQKVLAANKDLKPEDLPTRIVSDKYMYTSRLGDEIRITSIGEFSGWSTQPTPSVEAE
;
A
#
# COMPACT_ATOMS: atom_id res chain seq x y z
N VAL A 1 -2.85 2.83 13.81
CA VAL A 1 -3.68 2.53 15.01
C VAL A 1 -2.84 1.71 15.96
N LYS A 2 -2.86 1.99 17.26
CA LYS A 2 -2.07 1.25 18.27
C LYS A 2 -2.85 0.10 18.90
N ALA A 3 -4.16 0.26 19.05
CA ALA A 3 -5.07 -0.78 19.55
C ALA A 3 -6.48 -0.51 19.00
N VAL A 4 -7.25 -1.58 18.85
CA VAL A 4 -8.67 -1.51 18.52
C VAL A 4 -9.45 -2.20 19.63
N THR A 5 -10.51 -1.56 20.11
CA THR A 5 -11.41 -2.17 21.08
C THR A 5 -12.69 -2.58 20.37
N THR A 6 -13.11 -3.83 20.61
CA THR A 6 -14.35 -4.39 20.08
C THR A 6 -15.32 -4.65 21.22
N GLY A 7 -16.61 -4.49 20.94
CA GLY A 7 -17.73 -4.82 21.81
C GLY A 7 -18.79 -5.61 21.04
N LYS A 8 -19.95 -5.83 21.66
CA LYS A 8 -21.12 -6.40 20.97
C LYS A 8 -22.05 -5.29 20.47
N SER A 9 -22.47 -5.37 19.22
CA SER A 9 -23.60 -4.59 18.69
C SER A 9 -24.93 -5.14 19.19
N ASP A 10 -26.00 -4.38 18.96
CA ASP A 10 -27.35 -4.73 19.41
C ASP A 10 -27.88 -6.02 18.71
N ASP A 11 -27.32 -6.40 17.55
CA ASP A 11 -27.58 -7.67 16.85
C ASP A 11 -26.64 -8.81 17.29
N GLY A 12 -25.84 -8.60 18.35
CA GLY A 12 -24.96 -9.59 18.94
C GLY A 12 -23.62 -9.80 18.22
N LYS A 13 -23.36 -9.09 17.11
CA LYS A 13 -22.11 -9.20 16.36
C LYS A 13 -20.97 -8.41 17.02
N ALA A 14 -19.73 -8.73 16.66
CA ALA A 14 -18.58 -7.93 17.06
C ALA A 14 -18.64 -6.56 16.35
N SER A 15 -18.45 -5.49 17.10
CA SER A 15 -18.46 -4.12 16.59
C SER A 15 -17.29 -3.33 17.17
N VAL A 16 -16.67 -2.46 16.37
CA VAL A 16 -15.57 -1.60 16.81
C VAL A 16 -16.15 -0.47 17.65
N THR A 17 -15.66 -0.30 18.88
CA THR A 17 -16.14 0.74 19.80
C THR A 17 -15.14 1.86 20.00
N GLN A 18 -13.83 1.57 19.91
CA GLN A 18 -12.78 2.58 20.07
C GLN A 18 -11.57 2.29 19.20
N LEU A 19 -10.95 3.36 18.71
CA LEU A 19 -9.67 3.35 18.01
C LEU A 19 -8.63 4.13 18.83
N ARG A 20 -7.59 3.44 19.32
CA ARG A 20 -6.49 4.10 20.03
C ARG A 20 -5.41 4.52 19.04
N THR A 21 -5.13 5.81 18.97
CA THR A 21 -4.10 6.41 18.12
C THR A 21 -2.96 6.97 18.97
N ASN A 22 -1.91 7.50 18.33
CA ASN A 22 -0.88 8.26 19.04
C ASN A 22 -1.35 9.65 19.50
N ARG A 23 -2.53 10.11 19.07
CA ARG A 23 -3.12 11.40 19.43
C ARG A 23 -4.29 11.28 20.43
N GLY A 24 -4.51 10.07 20.96
CA GLY A 24 -5.61 9.80 21.88
C GLY A 24 -6.57 8.73 21.34
N ILE A 25 -7.73 8.65 21.98
CA ILE A 25 -8.78 7.67 21.69
C ILE A 25 -9.85 8.34 20.84
N ILE A 26 -10.32 7.62 19.82
CA ILE A 26 -11.48 7.99 19.01
C ILE A 26 -12.59 7.02 19.36
N ASP A 27 -13.65 7.51 19.97
CA ASP A 27 -14.86 6.73 20.21
C ASP A 27 -15.64 6.55 18.91
N VAL A 28 -16.05 5.31 18.63
CA VAL A 28 -16.82 4.97 17.44
C VAL A 28 -18.30 4.91 17.82
N PRO A 29 -19.16 5.76 17.22
CA PRO A 29 -20.59 5.73 17.51
C PRO A 29 -21.20 4.37 17.18
N LYS A 30 -22.20 3.96 17.96
CA LYS A 30 -22.97 2.74 17.65
C LYS A 30 -23.54 2.80 16.23
N GLY A 31 -23.39 1.71 15.49
CA GLY A 31 -23.87 1.61 14.10
C GLY A 31 -22.97 2.26 13.05
N ALA A 32 -21.89 2.96 13.45
CA ALA A 32 -20.93 3.50 12.50
C ALA A 32 -20.10 2.36 11.87
N GLN A 33 -19.85 2.49 10.57
CA GLN A 33 -18.97 1.59 9.84
C GLN A 33 -17.53 2.10 9.91
N VAL A 34 -16.58 1.18 10.12
CA VAL A 34 -15.14 1.49 10.15
C VAL A 34 -14.48 0.90 8.92
N LEU A 35 -13.86 1.75 8.10
CA LEU A 35 -13.10 1.34 6.93
C LEU A 35 -11.61 1.25 7.27
N ASN A 36 -11.03 0.07 7.05
CA ASN A 36 -9.59 -0.11 7.13
C ASN A 36 -8.94 0.09 5.76
N ALA A 37 -8.45 1.30 5.50
CA ALA A 37 -7.77 1.67 4.25
C ALA A 37 -6.24 1.82 4.42
N ALA A 38 -5.62 1.03 5.31
CA ALA A 38 -4.21 1.16 5.66
C ALA A 38 -3.22 0.54 4.65
N GLY A 39 -3.68 0.12 3.46
CA GLY A 39 -2.85 -0.48 2.42
C GLY A 39 -2.04 -1.69 2.92
N ALA A 40 -0.72 -1.64 2.76
CA ALA A 40 0.22 -2.67 3.24
C ALA A 40 0.16 -2.93 4.75
N TRP A 41 -0.36 -1.99 5.55
CA TRP A 41 -0.48 -2.11 7.02
C TRP A 41 -1.82 -2.71 7.49
N VAL A 42 -2.72 -3.09 6.57
CA VAL A 42 -3.99 -3.73 6.91
C VAL A 42 -3.78 -4.99 7.77
N PRO A 43 -2.88 -5.94 7.46
CA PRO A 43 -2.66 -7.14 8.29
C PRO A 43 -2.36 -6.80 9.74
N HIS A 44 -1.48 -5.83 9.97
CA HIS A 44 -1.11 -5.41 11.31
C HIS A 44 -2.31 -4.85 12.09
N SER A 45 -3.09 -3.97 11.46
CA SER A 45 -4.29 -3.40 12.10
C SER A 45 -5.44 -4.39 12.32
N MET A 46 -5.60 -5.39 11.44
CA MET A 46 -6.61 -6.44 11.58
C MET A 46 -6.23 -7.46 12.67
N ALA A 47 -4.93 -7.76 12.82
CA ALA A 47 -4.42 -8.62 13.88
C ALA A 47 -4.75 -8.09 15.29
N LEU A 48 -4.87 -6.76 15.47
CA LEU A 48 -5.30 -6.15 16.73
C LEU A 48 -6.74 -6.52 17.13
N MET A 49 -7.54 -7.02 16.19
CA MET A 49 -8.91 -7.51 16.40
C MET A 49 -9.01 -9.04 16.30
N GLY A 50 -7.88 -9.75 16.23
CA GLY A 50 -7.87 -11.20 16.01
C GLY A 50 -8.32 -11.63 14.61
N VAL A 51 -8.30 -10.73 13.63
CA VAL A 51 -8.70 -11.04 12.26
C VAL A 51 -7.48 -11.21 11.37
N TYR A 52 -7.36 -12.36 10.73
CA TYR A 52 -6.32 -12.61 9.74
C TYR A 52 -6.67 -11.96 8.39
N ALA A 53 -5.71 -11.25 7.79
CA ALA A 53 -5.84 -10.65 6.47
C ALA A 53 -4.65 -11.04 5.59
N PRO A 54 -4.85 -11.79 4.49
CA PRO A 54 -3.76 -12.31 3.65
C PRO A 54 -3.23 -11.26 2.66
N ILE A 55 -2.68 -10.16 3.18
CA ILE A 55 -2.09 -9.09 2.37
C ILE A 55 -0.58 -9.10 2.56
N TYR A 56 0.15 -9.25 1.45
CA TYR A 56 1.61 -9.33 1.43
C TYR A 56 2.19 -8.15 0.63
N PRO A 57 2.85 -7.19 1.28
CA PRO A 57 3.37 -6.01 0.59
C PRO A 57 4.45 -6.39 -0.43
N LEU A 58 4.25 -6.01 -1.70
CA LEU A 58 5.27 -6.08 -2.73
C LEU A 58 6.01 -4.74 -2.80
N LYS A 59 7.33 -4.76 -2.60
CA LYS A 59 8.17 -3.57 -2.74
C LYS A 59 8.50 -3.34 -4.21
N GLY A 60 8.06 -2.22 -4.77
CA GLY A 60 8.36 -1.80 -6.13
C GLY A 60 9.39 -0.67 -6.18
N TYR A 61 10.22 -0.66 -7.24
CA TYR A 61 11.21 0.38 -7.48
C TYR A 61 10.90 1.12 -8.78
N ALA A 62 10.92 2.45 -8.71
CA ALA A 62 10.73 3.31 -9.88
C ALA A 62 11.81 4.39 -9.93
N MET A 63 12.27 4.68 -11.14
CA MET A 63 13.17 5.77 -11.47
C MET A 63 12.41 6.80 -12.30
N SER A 64 12.61 8.07 -11.99
CA SER A 64 12.02 9.17 -12.77
C SER A 64 13.15 10.02 -13.37
N VAL A 65 13.05 10.30 -14.67
CA VAL A 65 13.99 11.16 -15.40
C VAL A 65 13.24 12.27 -16.12
N SER A 66 13.84 13.45 -16.26
CA SER A 66 13.22 14.57 -16.98
C SER A 66 13.34 14.37 -18.49
N ALA A 67 12.21 14.45 -19.19
CA ALA A 67 12.11 14.40 -20.63
C ALA A 67 12.93 15.52 -21.29
N GLN A 68 12.86 16.75 -20.76
CA GLN A 68 13.68 17.87 -21.24
C GLN A 68 15.17 17.58 -21.14
N LYS A 69 15.63 17.02 -20.01
CA LYS A 69 17.06 16.67 -19.83
C LYS A 69 17.49 15.56 -20.79
N VAL A 70 16.64 14.57 -21.04
CA VAL A 70 16.92 13.50 -22.01
C VAL A 70 17.08 14.06 -23.42
N LEU A 71 16.16 14.93 -23.85
CA LEU A 71 16.22 15.57 -25.16
C LEU A 71 17.41 16.51 -25.29
N ALA A 72 17.74 17.27 -24.25
CA ALA A 72 18.89 18.16 -24.26
C ALA A 72 20.23 17.39 -24.29
N ALA A 73 20.28 16.21 -23.66
CA ALA A 73 21.47 15.37 -23.59
C ALA A 73 21.72 14.57 -24.88
N ASN A 74 20.69 14.31 -25.69
CA ASN A 74 20.80 13.56 -26.93
C ASN A 74 20.12 14.30 -28.09
N LYS A 75 20.95 14.87 -28.97
CA LYS A 75 20.50 15.69 -30.11
C LYS A 75 19.78 14.91 -31.20
N ASP A 76 19.93 13.58 -31.22
CA ASP A 76 19.28 12.71 -32.20
C ASP A 76 17.87 12.30 -31.76
N LEU A 77 17.54 12.43 -30.47
CA LEU A 77 16.20 12.18 -29.95
C LEU A 77 15.29 13.39 -30.17
N LYS A 78 14.10 13.13 -30.70
CA LYS A 78 13.05 14.13 -30.86
C LYS A 78 11.94 13.94 -29.83
N PRO A 79 11.12 14.97 -29.55
CA PRO A 79 10.01 14.86 -28.62
C PRO A 79 9.05 13.71 -28.94
N GLU A 80 8.89 13.36 -30.22
CA GLU A 80 8.00 12.29 -30.69
C GLU A 80 8.53 10.88 -30.37
N ASP A 81 9.84 10.75 -30.14
CA ASP A 81 10.49 9.48 -29.77
C ASP A 81 10.26 9.12 -28.29
N LEU A 82 9.81 10.10 -27.49
CA LEU A 82 9.52 9.87 -26.07
C LEU A 82 8.19 9.12 -25.89
N PRO A 83 8.07 8.25 -24.88
CA PRO A 83 6.82 7.54 -24.60
C PRO A 83 5.65 8.50 -24.41
N THR A 84 4.58 8.31 -25.18
CA THR A 84 3.28 9.00 -25.01
C THR A 84 2.26 8.15 -24.27
N ARG A 85 2.57 6.87 -24.09
CA ARG A 85 1.76 5.85 -23.43
C ARG A 85 2.67 4.93 -22.60
N ILE A 86 2.08 3.94 -21.94
CA ILE A 86 2.83 2.89 -21.26
C ILE A 86 3.48 2.01 -22.33
N VAL A 87 4.80 1.92 -22.29
CA VAL A 87 5.62 0.96 -23.04
C VAL A 87 6.01 -0.15 -22.08
N SER A 88 5.83 -1.40 -22.49
CA SER A 88 6.15 -2.59 -21.70
C SER A 88 7.10 -3.48 -22.47
N ASP A 89 8.24 -3.83 -21.88
CA ASP A 89 9.16 -4.84 -22.38
C ASP A 89 9.48 -5.85 -21.28
N LYS A 90 8.93 -7.06 -21.42
CA LYS A 90 8.96 -8.15 -20.43
C LYS A 90 8.55 -7.70 -19.02
N TYR A 91 9.53 -7.28 -18.22
CA TYR A 91 9.36 -6.88 -16.82
C TYR A 91 9.71 -5.40 -16.57
N MET A 92 9.91 -4.62 -17.62
CA MET A 92 10.18 -3.20 -17.56
C MET A 92 9.01 -2.43 -18.15
N TYR A 93 8.58 -1.40 -17.42
CA TYR A 93 7.51 -0.51 -17.84
C TYR A 93 8.03 0.91 -17.85
N THR A 94 7.79 1.61 -18.94
CA THR A 94 8.10 3.02 -19.09
C THR A 94 6.83 3.77 -19.40
N SER A 95 6.59 4.88 -18.70
CA SER A 95 5.48 5.78 -19.00
C SER A 95 5.94 7.22 -18.87
N ARG A 96 5.16 8.15 -19.43
CA ARG A 96 5.42 9.58 -19.28
C ARG A 96 4.24 10.24 -18.56
N LEU A 97 4.56 11.05 -17.56
CA LEU A 97 3.62 11.90 -16.84
C LEU A 97 4.13 13.34 -16.89
N GLY A 98 3.59 14.15 -17.80
CA GLY A 98 4.08 15.50 -18.02
C GLY A 98 5.52 15.52 -18.54
N ASP A 99 6.43 16.15 -17.78
CA ASP A 99 7.87 16.17 -18.10
C ASP A 99 8.66 14.99 -17.52
N GLU A 100 8.03 14.11 -16.73
CA GLU A 100 8.73 12.96 -16.17
C GLU A 100 8.52 11.72 -17.02
N ILE A 101 9.63 11.05 -17.37
CA ILE A 101 9.63 9.68 -17.85
C ILE A 101 9.88 8.79 -16.65
N ARG A 102 8.92 7.93 -16.33
CA ARG A 102 8.98 6.97 -15.24
C ARG A 102 9.29 5.60 -15.78
N ILE A 103 10.32 4.98 -15.22
CA ILE A 103 10.77 3.65 -15.56
C ILE A 103 10.65 2.81 -14.29
N THR A 104 9.93 1.72 -14.35
CA THR A 104 9.77 0.78 -13.23
C THR A 104 10.03 -0.63 -13.72
N SER A 105 10.43 -1.51 -12.80
CA SER A 105 10.59 -2.93 -13.11
C SER A 105 10.08 -3.81 -11.96
N ILE A 106 10.67 -4.99 -11.81
CA ILE A 106 10.30 -6.06 -10.88
C ILE A 106 10.19 -5.54 -9.44
N GLY A 107 9.21 -6.07 -8.71
CA GLY A 107 9.09 -5.89 -7.27
C GLY A 107 9.59 -7.12 -6.50
N GLU A 108 9.91 -6.93 -5.23
CA GLU A 108 10.36 -8.00 -4.34
C GLU A 108 9.52 -8.08 -3.05
N PHE A 109 9.52 -9.25 -2.42
CA PHE A 109 8.86 -9.48 -1.13
C PHE A 109 9.82 -9.38 0.07
N SER A 110 11.02 -8.80 -0.11
CA SER A 110 11.98 -8.67 0.98
C SER A 110 11.58 -7.58 1.97
N GLY A 111 12.03 -7.71 3.22
CA GLY A 111 11.84 -6.70 4.26
C GLY A 111 10.52 -6.78 5.05
N TRP A 112 9.70 -7.82 4.83
CA TRP A 112 8.53 -8.11 5.66
C TRP A 112 8.65 -9.50 6.31
N SER A 113 8.23 -9.64 7.58
CA SER A 113 8.21 -10.93 8.25
C SER A 113 7.00 -11.75 7.77
N THR A 114 7.27 -12.91 7.18
CA THR A 114 6.24 -13.91 6.84
C THR A 114 6.05 -14.94 7.94
N GLN A 115 6.73 -14.79 9.08
CA GLN A 115 6.55 -15.71 10.20
C GLN A 115 5.12 -15.58 10.72
N PRO A 116 4.42 -16.71 10.97
CA PRO A 116 3.14 -16.70 11.65
C PRO A 116 3.27 -15.97 12.99
N THR A 117 2.17 -15.34 13.42
CA THR A 117 2.14 -14.83 14.79
C THR A 117 2.17 -16.06 15.72
N PRO A 118 3.12 -16.19 16.66
CA PRO A 118 3.29 -17.44 17.43
C PRO A 118 2.02 -17.91 18.16
N SER A 119 1.15 -16.97 18.56
CA SER A 119 -0.13 -17.29 19.19
C SER A 119 -1.15 -17.95 18.26
N VAL A 120 -1.01 -17.77 16.93
CA VAL A 120 -1.86 -18.40 15.90
C VAL A 120 -1.33 -19.78 15.54
N GLU A 121 -0.02 -20.02 15.64
CA GLU A 121 0.59 -21.35 15.43
C GLU A 121 0.36 -22.32 16.60
N ALA A 122 0.04 -21.79 17.78
CA ALA A 122 -0.13 -22.58 19.00
C ALA A 122 -1.55 -23.15 19.19
N GLU A 123 -2.50 -22.79 18.31
CA GLU A 123 -3.85 -23.38 18.21
C GLU A 123 -3.91 -24.47 17.14
#